data_AF-D8QMK1-F1
#
_entry.id   AF-D8QMK1-F1
#
_cell.length_a   1.000
_cell.length_b   1.000
_cell.length_c   1.000
_cell.angle_alpha   90.00
_cell.angle_beta   90.00
_cell.angle_gamma   90.00
#
_symmetry.space_group_name_H-M   'P 1'
#
loop_
_entity.id
_entity.type
_entity.pdbx_description
1 polymer ?
#
loop_
_entity_poly.entity_id
_entity_poly.type
_entity_poly.pdbx_seq_one_letter_code
_entity_poly.pdbx_strand_id
1 'polypeptide(L)'
;MDGDGLRRFIVEHRKEFASLRHELPGALKCAVDPARMVVVALEAYLPDPSSSTRKASDASASRRACILLLECLQVVLADPVLGVDHPVVPSHVKEVAKDMAEKWRSRMDVQKDAAGGSSLDAQAFLQLLATFGISSEYDEEELCGLISAIARRKKTPALCRAIGLSARIPAIVDKLVEDGKPIEALSMAKEFGIMDRIQPVSLLKNYLKDARRIAHSMLKSGHSPAAAQNDSMMKELSATRSVLKCIEEYNLEADFPSSPLHKRIFQLEKAKLDKKRTGGSMKGQSKRPRGS
;
A
#
# COMPACT_ATOMS: atom_id res chain seq x y z
N MET A 1 16.78 25.28 -10.88
CA MET A 1 16.64 23.90 -11.40
C MET A 1 15.15 23.62 -11.57
N ASP A 2 14.76 22.92 -12.64
CA ASP A 2 13.35 22.68 -12.99
C ASP A 2 12.79 21.44 -12.27
N GLY A 3 12.19 21.66 -11.08
CA GLY A 3 11.54 20.60 -10.31
C GLY A 3 10.27 20.07 -10.98
N ASP A 4 9.54 20.93 -11.70
CA ASP A 4 8.33 20.54 -12.42
C ASP A 4 8.65 19.62 -13.61
N GLY A 5 9.71 19.97 -14.36
CA GLY A 5 10.27 19.15 -15.42
C GLY A 5 10.73 17.78 -14.93
N LEU A 6 11.42 17.73 -13.79
CA LEU A 6 11.84 16.46 -13.19
C LEU A 6 10.63 15.57 -12.84
N ARG A 7 9.57 16.14 -12.27
CA ARG A 7 8.34 15.38 -11.97
C ARG A 7 7.69 14.87 -13.25
N ARG A 8 7.56 15.71 -14.29
CA ARG A 8 7.00 15.31 -15.60
C ARG A 8 7.79 14.17 -16.22
N PHE A 9 9.12 14.27 -16.21
CA PHE A 9 10.02 13.21 -16.67
C PHE A 9 9.76 11.89 -15.93
N ILE A 10 9.66 11.92 -14.59
CA ILE A 10 9.36 10.70 -13.82
C ILE A 10 7.99 10.12 -14.19
N VAL A 11 6.97 10.98 -14.38
CA VAL A 11 5.62 10.53 -14.77
C VAL A 11 5.61 9.86 -16.15
N GLU A 12 6.37 10.38 -17.11
CA GLU A 12 6.54 9.82 -18.45
C GLU A 12 7.27 8.46 -18.40
N HIS A 13 8.31 8.36 -17.57
CA HIS A 13 9.12 7.17 -17.38
C HIS A 13 8.59 6.21 -16.29
N ARG A 14 7.26 6.16 -16.09
CA ARG A 14 6.63 5.37 -15.00
C ARG A 14 6.94 3.87 -15.00
N LYS A 15 7.33 3.30 -16.13
CA LYS A 15 7.73 1.88 -16.26
C LYS A 15 9.13 1.61 -15.68
N GLU A 16 9.96 2.64 -15.60
CA GLU A 16 11.37 2.59 -15.20
C GLU A 16 11.58 3.04 -13.75
N PHE A 17 10.51 3.10 -12.94
CA PHE A 17 10.57 3.49 -11.52
C PHE A 17 11.57 2.72 -10.67
N ALA A 18 11.89 1.47 -11.04
CA ALA A 18 12.92 0.69 -10.36
C ALA A 18 14.30 1.29 -10.62
N SER A 19 14.66 1.52 -11.89
CA SER A 19 15.93 2.13 -12.29
C SER A 19 16.06 3.56 -11.76
N LEU A 20 15.01 4.37 -11.92
CA LEU A 20 14.98 5.75 -11.43
C LEU A 20 15.22 5.83 -9.92
N ARG A 21 14.71 4.87 -9.13
CA ARG A 21 14.95 4.85 -7.68
C ARG A 21 16.43 4.69 -7.31
N HIS A 22 17.22 4.03 -8.15
CA HIS A 22 18.65 3.85 -7.92
C HIS A 22 19.49 5.04 -8.42
N GLU A 23 19.08 5.67 -9.53
CA GLU A 23 19.84 6.77 -10.16
C GLU A 23 19.52 8.15 -9.57
N LEU A 24 18.25 8.40 -9.22
CA LEU A 24 17.79 9.71 -8.74
C LEU A 24 18.55 10.21 -7.50
N PRO A 25 18.85 9.40 -6.46
CA PRO A 25 19.62 9.90 -5.32
C PRO A 25 20.99 10.43 -5.72
N GLY A 26 21.66 9.79 -6.69
CA GLY A 26 22.94 10.27 -7.22
C GLY A 26 22.80 11.59 -7.98
N ALA A 27 21.79 11.68 -8.85
CA ALA A 27 21.51 12.89 -9.62
C ALA A 27 21.09 14.07 -8.73
N LEU A 28 20.28 13.82 -7.68
CA LEU A 28 19.85 14.82 -6.71
C LEU A 28 21.02 15.40 -5.92
N LYS A 29 22.07 14.62 -5.61
CA LYS A 29 23.28 15.13 -4.94
C LYS A 29 24.05 16.15 -5.78
N CYS A 30 23.90 16.13 -7.10
CA CYS A 30 24.49 17.12 -7.99
C CYS A 30 23.66 18.42 -8.08
N ALA A 31 22.48 18.45 -7.47
CA ALA A 31 21.65 19.65 -7.43
C ALA A 31 22.26 20.69 -6.47
N VAL A 32 22.16 21.97 -6.81
CA VAL A 32 22.60 23.08 -5.94
C VAL A 32 21.80 23.10 -4.63
N ASP A 33 20.50 22.81 -4.73
CA ASP A 33 19.60 22.68 -3.58
C ASP A 33 18.56 21.58 -3.87
N PRO A 34 18.86 20.32 -3.50
CA PRO A 34 17.97 19.20 -3.79
C PRO A 34 16.63 19.31 -3.05
N ALA A 35 16.64 19.85 -1.83
CA ALA A 35 15.44 19.97 -1.02
C ALA A 35 14.47 20.97 -1.63
N ARG A 36 14.94 22.17 -1.99
CA ARG A 36 14.09 23.17 -2.64
C ARG A 36 13.60 22.72 -4.00
N MET A 37 14.45 22.03 -4.78
CA MET A 37 14.03 21.49 -6.09
C MET A 37 12.88 20.49 -5.95
N VAL A 38 12.95 19.59 -4.96
CA VAL A 38 11.89 18.62 -4.68
C VAL A 38 10.65 19.33 -4.14
N VAL A 39 10.76 20.31 -3.25
CA VAL A 39 9.61 21.12 -2.80
C VAL A 39 8.87 21.74 -3.99
N VAL A 40 9.58 22.38 -4.92
CA VAL A 40 8.97 22.94 -6.15
C VAL A 40 8.30 21.85 -6.98
N ALA A 41 8.90 20.66 -7.09
CA ALA A 41 8.28 19.53 -7.78
C ALA A 41 6.96 19.08 -7.11
N LEU A 42 6.88 19.18 -5.79
CA LEU A 42 5.73 18.80 -4.96
C LEU A 42 4.60 19.84 -4.96
N GLU A 43 4.84 21.09 -5.34
CA GLU A 43 3.77 22.10 -5.41
C GLU A 43 2.64 21.69 -6.37
N ALA A 44 2.95 21.01 -7.47
CA ALA A 44 1.94 20.50 -8.39
C ALA A 44 1.31 19.15 -7.95
N TYR A 45 1.76 18.58 -6.83
CA TYR A 45 1.10 17.44 -6.15
C TYR A 45 -0.28 17.85 -5.62
N LEU A 46 -0.47 19.14 -5.34
CA LEU A 46 -1.74 19.75 -4.98
C LEU A 46 -2.48 20.19 -6.26
N PRO A 47 -3.25 19.32 -6.95
CA PRO A 47 -4.11 19.79 -8.02
C PRO A 47 -5.07 20.84 -7.47
N ASP A 48 -5.27 21.90 -8.24
CA ASP A 48 -6.23 22.94 -7.95
C ASP A 48 -7.64 22.31 -7.88
N PRO A 49 -8.44 22.54 -6.83
CA PRO A 49 -9.82 22.05 -6.74
C PRO A 49 -10.70 22.48 -7.92
N SER A 50 -10.31 23.51 -8.67
CA SER A 50 -10.99 23.96 -9.89
C SER A 50 -10.59 23.20 -11.17
N SER A 51 -9.51 22.40 -11.15
CA SER A 51 -8.97 21.73 -12.34
C SER A 51 -9.59 20.33 -12.55
N SER A 52 -10.83 20.30 -13.02
CA SER A 52 -11.61 19.07 -13.29
C SER A 52 -11.15 18.26 -14.51
N THR A 53 -9.96 18.53 -15.07
CA THR A 53 -9.54 18.03 -16.39
C THR A 53 -8.44 16.97 -16.39
N ARG A 54 -7.80 16.65 -15.25
CA ARG A 54 -6.75 15.61 -15.22
C ARG A 54 -7.37 14.21 -15.05
N LYS A 55 -7.08 13.31 -16.00
CA LYS A 55 -7.48 11.90 -15.92
C LYS A 55 -6.97 11.30 -14.60
N ALA A 56 -7.80 10.50 -13.91
CA ALA A 56 -7.44 9.87 -12.63
C ALA A 56 -6.12 9.07 -12.67
N SER A 57 -5.77 8.53 -13.84
CA SER A 57 -4.48 7.87 -14.13
C SER A 57 -3.28 8.79 -13.96
N ASP A 58 -3.37 10.04 -14.42
CA ASP A 58 -2.26 11.00 -14.42
C ASP A 58 -2.06 11.57 -13.01
N ALA A 59 -3.15 11.75 -12.26
CA ALA A 59 -3.09 12.11 -10.85
C ALA A 59 -2.41 11.03 -10.00
N SER A 60 -2.71 9.74 -10.25
CA SER A 60 -2.05 8.62 -9.57
C SER A 60 -0.56 8.51 -9.91
N ALA A 61 -0.20 8.69 -11.19
CA ALA A 61 1.19 8.69 -11.63
C ALA A 61 1.99 9.85 -11.00
N SER A 62 1.41 11.05 -10.97
CA SER A 62 2.00 12.22 -10.32
C SER A 62 2.23 11.98 -8.83
N ARG A 63 1.26 11.36 -8.13
CA ARG A 63 1.43 11.03 -6.71
C ARG A 63 2.59 10.08 -6.47
N ARG A 64 2.72 9.04 -7.29
CA ARG A 64 3.82 8.06 -7.20
C ARG A 64 5.17 8.68 -7.53
N ALA A 65 5.22 9.62 -8.48
CA ALA A 65 6.43 10.38 -8.78
C ALA A 65 6.87 11.23 -7.58
N CYS A 66 5.92 11.88 -6.90
CA CYS A 66 6.19 12.67 -5.71
C CYS A 66 6.67 11.82 -4.53
N ILE A 67 6.04 10.66 -4.30
CA ILE A 67 6.52 9.68 -3.31
C ILE A 67 7.95 9.26 -3.65
N LEU A 68 8.24 8.94 -4.92
CA LEU A 68 9.59 8.54 -5.35
C LEU A 68 10.61 9.65 -5.11
N LEU A 69 10.27 10.91 -5.43
CA LEU A 69 11.14 12.07 -5.19
C LEU A 69 11.44 12.25 -3.71
N LEU A 70 10.42 12.16 -2.85
CA LEU A 70 10.59 12.26 -1.40
C LEU A 70 11.44 11.11 -0.84
N GLU A 71 11.22 9.87 -1.31
CA GLU A 71 12.03 8.71 -0.95
C GLU A 71 13.50 8.90 -1.34
N CYS A 72 13.77 9.40 -2.55
CA CYS A 72 15.14 9.64 -3.01
C CYS A 72 15.78 10.80 -2.25
N LEU A 73 15.02 11.86 -1.98
CA LEU A 73 15.48 12.99 -1.20
C LEU A 73 15.83 12.58 0.24
N GLN A 74 15.06 11.69 0.87
CA GLN A 74 15.37 11.18 2.20
C GLN A 74 16.76 10.54 2.26
N VAL A 75 17.15 9.81 1.21
CA VAL A 75 18.51 9.22 1.09
C VAL A 75 19.58 10.29 0.93
N VAL A 76 19.27 11.40 0.26
CA VAL A 76 20.20 12.52 0.05
C VAL A 76 20.37 13.35 1.32
N LEU A 77 19.28 13.53 2.09
CA LEU A 77 19.26 14.28 3.34
C LEU A 77 19.64 13.43 4.55
N ALA A 78 19.92 12.14 4.38
CA ALA A 78 20.28 11.24 5.47
C ALA A 78 21.55 11.72 6.20
N ASP A 79 21.55 11.63 7.52
CA ASP A 79 22.74 11.87 8.31
C ASP A 79 23.84 10.83 7.96
N PRO A 80 25.09 11.25 7.75
CA PRO A 80 26.16 10.34 7.35
C PRO A 80 26.53 9.29 8.41
N VAL A 81 26.15 9.51 9.68
CA VAL A 81 26.43 8.61 10.81
C VAL A 81 25.17 7.89 11.27
N LEU A 82 24.07 8.62 11.45
CA LEU A 82 22.81 8.10 12.00
C LEU A 82 21.87 7.53 10.92
N GLY A 83 22.12 7.81 9.64
CA GLY A 83 21.42 7.21 8.51
C GLY A 83 20.09 7.89 8.14
N VAL A 84 19.30 7.16 7.35
CA VAL A 84 18.07 7.67 6.68
C VAL A 84 16.93 8.02 7.62
N ASP A 85 16.97 7.52 8.85
CA ASP A 85 15.96 7.80 9.88
C ASP A 85 16.21 9.16 10.57
N HIS A 86 17.37 9.79 10.32
CA HIS A 86 17.78 11.06 10.90
C HIS A 86 18.14 12.06 9.78
N PRO A 87 17.16 12.74 9.16
CA PRO A 87 17.45 13.66 8.07
C PRO A 87 18.04 14.99 8.58
N VAL A 88 19.12 15.45 7.94
CA VAL A 88 19.78 16.73 8.19
C VAL A 88 19.19 17.80 7.28
N VAL A 89 18.25 18.58 7.84
CA VAL A 89 17.48 19.57 7.07
C VAL A 89 17.60 20.96 7.70
N PRO A 90 17.99 22.00 6.93
CA PRO A 90 18.02 23.38 7.40
C PRO A 90 16.65 23.88 7.88
N SER A 91 16.61 24.72 8.92
CA SER A 91 15.36 25.19 9.52
C SER A 91 14.41 25.88 8.52
N HIS A 92 14.94 26.71 7.61
CA HIS A 92 14.11 27.38 6.61
C HIS A 92 13.39 26.40 5.66
N VAL A 93 14.01 25.24 5.36
CA VAL A 93 13.39 24.19 4.54
C VAL A 93 12.33 23.45 5.34
N LYS A 94 12.56 23.23 6.64
CA LYS A 94 11.56 22.62 7.53
C LYS A 94 10.29 23.45 7.57
N GLU A 95 10.41 24.78 7.73
CA GLU A 95 9.23 25.67 7.73
C GLU A 95 8.42 25.57 6.43
N VAL A 96 9.10 25.57 5.27
CA VAL A 96 8.41 25.37 3.98
C VAL A 96 7.74 24.00 3.87
N ALA A 97 8.38 22.95 4.41
CA ALA A 97 7.79 21.61 4.44
C ALA A 97 6.57 21.54 5.37
N LYS A 98 6.55 22.27 6.48
CA LYS A 98 5.40 22.37 7.40
C LYS A 98 4.20 23.02 6.73
N ASP A 99 4.41 24.19 6.10
CA ASP A 99 3.36 24.89 5.35
C ASP A 99 2.73 23.96 4.30
N MET A 100 3.55 23.15 3.64
CA MET A 100 3.08 22.16 2.67
C MET A 100 2.34 21.00 3.34
N ALA A 101 2.86 20.48 4.45
CA ALA A 101 2.23 19.40 5.20
C ALA A 101 0.85 19.81 5.75
N GLU A 102 0.67 21.04 6.24
CA GLU A 102 -0.63 21.57 6.65
C GLU A 102 -1.63 21.67 5.48
N LYS A 103 -1.15 22.14 4.32
CA LYS A 103 -1.96 22.17 3.09
C LYS A 103 -2.38 20.77 2.63
N TRP A 104 -1.54 19.76 2.86
CA TRP A 104 -1.86 18.37 2.53
C TRP A 104 -2.83 17.77 3.54
N ARG A 105 -2.58 17.97 4.84
CA ARG A 105 -3.43 17.49 5.94
C ARG A 105 -4.86 18.02 5.84
N SER A 106 -5.04 19.32 5.57
CA SER A 106 -6.37 19.93 5.41
C SER A 106 -7.16 19.41 4.20
N ARG A 107 -6.49 18.83 3.20
CA ARG A 107 -7.11 18.23 2.01
C ARG A 107 -7.28 16.72 2.09
N MET A 108 -6.57 16.08 3.01
CA MET A 108 -6.75 14.67 3.29
C MET A 108 -8.06 14.48 4.06
N ASP A 109 -9.15 14.27 3.33
CA ASP A 109 -10.38 13.75 3.93
C ASP A 109 -10.15 12.29 4.32
N VAL A 110 -9.71 12.06 5.56
CA VAL A 110 -9.40 10.74 6.13
C VAL A 110 -10.66 9.84 6.17
N GLN A 111 -11.87 10.40 5.94
CA GLN A 111 -13.14 9.68 6.07
C GLN A 111 -13.72 9.07 4.78
N LYS A 112 -13.15 9.28 3.59
CA LYS A 112 -13.68 8.68 2.34
C LYS A 112 -12.83 7.52 1.82
N ASP A 113 -13.22 6.33 2.26
CA ASP A 113 -12.88 5.06 1.60
C ASP A 113 -13.78 4.80 0.37
N ALA A 114 -13.15 4.38 -0.73
CA ALA A 114 -13.68 3.42 -1.73
C ALA A 114 -12.70 3.25 -2.91
N ALA A 115 -11.85 4.24 -3.20
CA ALA A 115 -10.85 4.19 -4.25
C ALA A 115 -9.47 4.41 -3.63
N GLY A 116 -8.48 3.57 -3.95
CA GLY A 116 -7.14 3.55 -3.35
C GLY A 116 -6.28 4.84 -3.46
N GLY A 117 -6.87 5.99 -3.79
CA GLY A 117 -6.26 7.32 -3.73
C GLY A 117 -5.95 7.78 -2.29
N SER A 118 -6.83 7.53 -1.33
CA SER A 118 -6.62 7.93 0.08
C SER A 118 -5.34 7.32 0.68
N SER A 119 -5.01 6.06 0.34
CA SER A 119 -3.77 5.40 0.76
C SER A 119 -2.50 6.00 0.14
N LEU A 120 -2.58 6.56 -1.08
CA LEU A 120 -1.42 7.23 -1.69
C LEU A 120 -1.17 8.59 -1.07
N ASP A 121 -2.24 9.34 -0.78
CA ASP A 121 -2.16 10.64 -0.13
C ASP A 121 -1.62 10.51 1.31
N ALA A 122 -2.12 9.53 2.07
CA ALA A 122 -1.56 9.19 3.38
C ALA A 122 -0.08 8.80 3.32
N GLN A 123 0.32 7.99 2.33
CA GLN A 123 1.74 7.62 2.19
C GLN A 123 2.59 8.84 1.83
N ALA A 124 2.15 9.68 0.89
CA ALA A 124 2.91 10.85 0.48
C ALA A 124 3.09 11.82 1.65
N PHE A 125 2.04 12.06 2.44
CA PHE A 125 2.11 12.88 3.64
C PHE A 125 3.10 12.31 4.67
N LEU A 126 2.99 11.04 5.03
CA LEU A 126 3.92 10.40 5.96
C LEU A 126 5.37 10.43 5.44
N GLN A 127 5.56 10.22 4.13
CA GLN A 127 6.87 10.32 3.49
C GLN A 127 7.41 11.75 3.52
N LEU A 128 6.57 12.78 3.36
CA LEU A 128 6.97 14.18 3.51
C LEU A 128 7.49 14.45 4.92
N LEU A 129 6.75 14.02 5.95
CA LEU A 129 7.17 14.18 7.34
C LEU A 129 8.51 13.49 7.62
N ALA A 130 8.67 12.27 7.13
CA ALA A 130 9.89 11.47 7.27
C ALA A 130 11.07 12.13 6.55
N THR A 131 10.90 12.59 5.32
CA THR A 131 11.97 13.17 4.50
C THR A 131 12.49 14.49 5.10
N PHE A 132 11.62 15.32 5.67
CA PHE A 132 12.01 16.62 6.24
C PHE A 132 12.26 16.59 7.75
N GLY A 133 12.02 15.47 8.43
CA GLY A 133 12.22 15.33 9.87
C GLY A 133 11.36 16.27 10.69
N ILE A 134 10.07 16.38 10.34
CA ILE A 134 9.06 17.25 10.97
C ILE A 134 7.95 16.43 11.68
N SER A 135 8.12 15.12 11.84
CA SER A 135 7.10 14.25 12.44
C SER A 135 6.80 14.54 13.90
N SER A 136 7.75 15.09 14.66
CA SER A 136 7.59 15.39 16.09
C SER A 136 6.57 16.49 16.41
N GLU A 137 6.14 17.24 15.39
CA GLU A 137 5.15 18.32 15.54
C GLU A 137 3.71 17.84 15.36
N TYR A 138 3.53 16.56 15.02
CA TYR A 138 2.23 15.95 14.74
C TYR A 138 1.83 14.99 15.86
N ASP A 139 0.51 14.84 16.02
CA ASP A 139 -0.06 13.92 16.99
C ASP A 139 0.25 12.46 16.62
N GLU A 140 0.79 11.71 17.57
CA GLU A 140 1.18 10.32 17.35
C GLU A 140 -0.02 9.41 17.02
N GLU A 141 -1.22 9.70 17.56
CA GLU A 141 -2.40 8.87 17.32
C GLU A 141 -2.94 9.06 15.91
N GLU A 142 -2.94 10.28 15.40
CA GLU A 142 -3.25 10.58 14.00
C GLU A 142 -2.27 9.88 13.06
N LEU A 143 -0.97 9.96 13.33
CA LEU A 143 0.05 9.28 12.51
C LEU A 143 -0.13 7.76 12.55
N CYS A 144 -0.44 7.18 13.72
CA CYS A 144 -0.77 5.76 13.84
C CYS A 144 -1.98 5.38 12.96
N GLY A 145 -3.02 6.22 12.91
CA GLY A 145 -4.18 6.02 12.04
C GLY A 145 -3.80 5.98 10.56
N LEU A 146 -2.95 6.91 10.11
CA LEU A 146 -2.45 6.94 8.73
C LEU A 146 -1.58 5.72 8.40
N ILE A 147 -0.75 5.27 9.35
CA ILE A 147 0.04 4.03 9.20
C ILE A 147 -0.86 2.81 9.01
N SER A 148 -1.94 2.68 9.79
CA SER A 148 -2.91 1.59 9.62
C SER A 148 -3.57 1.56 8.24
N ALA A 149 -3.71 2.72 7.58
CA ALA A 149 -4.22 2.83 6.21
C ALA A 149 -3.20 2.41 5.14
N ILE A 150 -1.90 2.58 5.41
CA ILE A 150 -0.81 2.23 4.49
C ILE A 150 -0.09 0.92 4.85
N ALA A 151 -0.49 0.22 5.90
CA ALA A 151 0.16 -0.99 6.44
C ALA A 151 0.41 -2.10 5.40
N ARG A 152 -0.40 -2.16 4.34
CA ARG A 152 -0.24 -3.12 3.23
C ARG A 152 1.02 -2.91 2.38
N ARG A 153 1.66 -1.75 2.51
CA ARG A 153 2.81 -1.39 1.67
C ARG A 153 4.11 -1.86 2.30
N LYS A 154 4.98 -2.44 1.48
CA LYS A 154 6.28 -2.98 1.90
C LYS A 154 7.17 -1.96 2.62
N LYS A 155 7.01 -0.66 2.35
CA LYS A 155 7.85 0.41 2.91
C LYS A 155 7.34 0.98 4.23
N THR A 156 6.15 0.61 4.66
CA THR A 156 5.52 1.16 5.87
C THR A 156 6.38 0.95 7.12
N PRO A 157 7.01 -0.22 7.36
CA PRO A 157 7.87 -0.39 8.52
C PRO A 157 9.07 0.58 8.56
N ALA A 158 9.70 0.84 7.41
CA ALA A 158 10.79 1.81 7.32
C ALA A 158 10.30 3.24 7.59
N LEU A 159 9.12 3.60 7.08
CA LEU A 159 8.49 4.89 7.40
C LEU A 159 8.20 5.05 8.89
N CYS A 160 7.72 4.00 9.56
CA CYS A 160 7.48 4.06 11.00
C CYS A 160 8.76 4.38 11.80
N ARG A 161 9.93 3.85 11.38
CA ARG A 161 11.22 4.16 12.00
C ARG A 161 11.59 5.63 11.77
N ALA A 162 11.56 6.09 10.51
CA ALA A 162 11.93 7.45 10.14
C ALA A 162 11.03 8.54 10.76
N ILE A 163 9.77 8.22 11.05
CA ILE A 163 8.80 9.14 11.68
C ILE A 163 8.92 9.11 13.21
N GLY A 164 9.61 8.12 13.79
CA GLY A 164 9.78 7.99 15.24
C GLY A 164 8.69 7.17 15.96
N LEU A 165 7.87 6.41 15.23
CA LEU A 165 6.75 5.64 15.79
C LEU A 165 7.14 4.24 16.30
N SER A 166 8.43 3.92 16.37
CA SER A 166 8.93 2.60 16.77
C SER A 166 8.37 2.11 18.11
N ALA A 167 8.18 3.01 19.09
CA ALA A 167 7.63 2.65 20.41
C ALA A 167 6.13 2.29 20.37
N ARG A 168 5.38 2.83 19.39
CA ARG A 168 3.93 2.61 19.22
C ARG A 168 3.61 1.38 18.38
N ILE A 169 4.62 0.74 17.77
CA ILE A 169 4.45 -0.42 16.89
C ILE A 169 3.62 -1.55 17.52
N PRO A 170 3.82 -1.94 18.80
CA PRO A 170 2.99 -2.99 19.42
C PRO A 170 1.50 -2.65 19.35
N ALA A 171 1.12 -1.41 19.68
CA ALA A 171 -0.28 -0.96 19.61
C ALA A 171 -0.81 -0.91 18.17
N ILE A 172 0.03 -0.54 17.20
CA ILE A 172 -0.35 -0.54 15.77
C ILE A 172 -0.58 -1.98 15.29
N VAL A 173 0.27 -2.92 15.70
CA VAL A 173 0.13 -4.34 15.40
C VAL A 173 -1.17 -4.89 15.97
N ASP A 174 -1.49 -4.59 17.23
CA ASP A 174 -2.73 -5.03 17.87
C ASP A 174 -3.95 -4.47 17.11
N LYS A 175 -3.93 -3.17 16.77
CA LYS A 175 -4.98 -2.54 15.96
C LYS A 175 -5.11 -3.16 14.57
N LEU A 176 -4.01 -3.54 13.92
CA LEU A 176 -4.05 -4.23 12.62
C LEU A 176 -4.67 -5.63 12.73
N VAL A 177 -4.46 -6.33 13.84
CA VAL A 177 -5.12 -7.61 14.12
C VAL A 177 -6.62 -7.42 14.30
N GLU A 178 -7.04 -6.42 15.08
CA GLU A 178 -8.44 -6.07 15.30
C GLU A 178 -9.16 -5.64 14.01
N ASP A 179 -8.46 -4.88 13.14
CA ASP A 179 -8.91 -4.46 11.81
C ASP A 179 -9.06 -5.63 10.80
N GLY A 180 -8.67 -6.85 11.17
CA GLY A 180 -8.69 -8.02 10.28
C GLY A 180 -7.59 -7.97 9.21
N LYS A 181 -6.46 -7.33 9.50
CA LYS A 181 -5.25 -7.22 8.66
C LYS A 181 -4.05 -7.99 9.28
N PRO A 182 -4.18 -9.31 9.51
CA PRO A 182 -3.16 -10.08 10.24
C PRO A 182 -1.87 -10.28 9.42
N ILE A 183 -1.94 -10.23 8.09
CA ILE A 183 -0.75 -10.37 7.23
C ILE A 183 0.16 -9.15 7.41
N GLU A 184 -0.43 -7.97 7.44
CA GLU A 184 0.22 -6.69 7.67
C GLU A 184 0.77 -6.60 9.08
N ALA A 185 0.00 -7.07 10.09
CA ALA A 185 0.46 -7.14 11.48
C ALA A 185 1.72 -8.02 11.62
N LEU A 186 1.73 -9.21 11.00
CA LEU A 186 2.90 -10.09 11.01
C LEU A 186 4.11 -9.47 10.31
N SER A 187 3.89 -8.80 9.17
CA SER A 187 4.98 -8.13 8.45
C SER A 187 5.61 -7.03 9.30
N MET A 188 4.79 -6.24 10.00
CA MET A 188 5.26 -5.20 10.90
C MET A 188 5.99 -5.80 12.10
N ALA A 189 5.43 -6.83 12.71
CA ALA A 189 6.03 -7.50 13.86
C ALA A 189 7.41 -8.12 13.55
N LYS A 190 7.58 -8.73 12.38
CA LYS A 190 8.89 -9.22 11.93
C LYS A 190 9.89 -8.10 11.77
N GLU A 191 9.51 -7.00 11.12
CA GLU A 191 10.45 -5.90 10.85
C GLU A 191 10.92 -5.19 12.13
N PHE A 192 10.09 -5.21 13.19
CA PHE A 192 10.40 -4.63 14.49
C PHE A 192 10.86 -5.66 15.53
N GLY A 193 11.02 -6.94 15.15
CA GLY A 193 11.52 -7.98 16.04
C GLY A 193 10.60 -8.33 17.23
N ILE A 194 9.29 -8.09 17.10
CA ILE A 194 8.28 -8.36 18.16
C ILE A 194 7.36 -9.55 17.82
N MET A 195 7.87 -10.48 17.02
CA MET A 195 7.12 -11.69 16.61
C MET A 195 6.74 -12.60 17.77
N ASP A 196 7.47 -12.54 18.88
CA ASP A 196 7.25 -13.27 20.14
C ASP A 196 5.94 -12.86 20.85
N ARG A 197 5.49 -11.62 20.64
CA ARG A 197 4.23 -11.11 21.20
C ARG A 197 3.00 -11.61 20.47
N ILE A 198 3.19 -12.12 19.27
CA ILE A 198 2.13 -12.59 18.40
C ILE A 198 2.08 -14.11 18.44
N GLN A 199 0.91 -14.68 18.17
CA GLN A 199 0.73 -16.09 17.90
C GLN A 199 0.45 -16.28 16.39
N PRO A 200 1.49 -16.34 15.53
CA PRO A 200 1.31 -16.23 14.07
C PRO A 200 0.39 -17.30 13.51
N VAL A 201 0.55 -18.54 13.97
CA VAL A 201 -0.27 -19.68 13.53
C VAL A 201 -1.75 -19.47 13.86
N SER A 202 -2.05 -18.99 15.07
CA SER A 202 -3.42 -18.71 15.51
C SER A 202 -4.06 -17.60 14.68
N LEU A 203 -3.33 -16.51 14.43
CA LEU A 203 -3.79 -15.41 13.58
C LEU A 203 -4.06 -15.86 12.15
N LEU A 204 -3.14 -16.61 11.52
CA LEU A 204 -3.31 -17.09 10.15
C LEU A 204 -4.48 -18.08 10.03
N LYS A 205 -4.69 -18.94 11.03
CA LYS A 205 -5.86 -19.83 11.08
C LYS A 205 -7.16 -19.06 11.17
N ASN A 206 -7.23 -18.02 12.02
CA ASN A 206 -8.40 -17.16 12.14
C ASN A 206 -8.66 -16.39 10.84
N TYR A 207 -7.61 -15.84 10.22
CA TYR A 207 -7.70 -15.19 8.91
C TYR A 207 -8.32 -16.08 7.83
N LEU A 208 -7.90 -17.35 7.74
CA LEU A 208 -8.50 -18.30 6.78
C LEU A 208 -9.95 -18.65 7.11
N LYS A 209 -10.33 -18.69 8.40
CA LYS A 209 -11.72 -18.91 8.81
C LYS A 209 -12.59 -17.72 8.43
N ASP A 210 -12.10 -16.50 8.67
CA ASP A 210 -12.81 -15.27 8.32
C ASP A 210 -12.94 -15.09 6.82
N ALA A 211 -11.88 -15.34 6.06
CA ALA A 211 -11.91 -15.31 4.60
C ALA A 211 -12.97 -16.28 4.04
N ARG A 212 -13.07 -17.49 4.59
CA ARG A 212 -14.11 -18.48 4.23
C ARG A 212 -15.51 -18.02 4.63
N ARG A 213 -15.68 -17.46 5.83
CA ARG A 213 -16.97 -16.93 6.30
C ARG A 213 -17.49 -15.81 5.39
N ILE A 214 -16.62 -14.88 5.02
CA ILE A 214 -16.94 -13.77 4.10
C ILE A 214 -17.22 -14.32 2.69
N ALA A 215 -16.41 -15.25 2.20
CA ALA A 215 -16.64 -15.91 0.92
C ALA A 215 -18.03 -16.59 0.88
N HIS A 216 -18.45 -17.23 1.98
CA HIS A 216 -19.78 -17.84 2.09
C HIS A 216 -20.92 -16.83 2.21
N SER A 217 -20.73 -15.70 2.89
CA SER A 217 -21.78 -14.67 2.98
C SER A 217 -22.01 -13.97 1.63
N MET A 218 -20.96 -13.74 0.85
CA MET A 218 -21.06 -13.17 -0.50
C MET A 218 -21.91 -14.02 -1.44
N LEU A 219 -21.91 -15.35 -1.26
CA LEU A 219 -22.75 -16.27 -2.04
C LEU A 219 -24.24 -16.12 -1.71
N LYS A 220 -24.60 -15.64 -0.52
CA LYS A 220 -25.99 -15.50 -0.06
C LYS A 220 -26.61 -14.14 -0.40
N SER A 221 -25.81 -13.10 -0.67
CA SER A 221 -26.27 -11.70 -0.83
C SER A 221 -26.16 -11.14 -2.25
N GLY A 222 -25.68 -11.92 -3.22
CA GLY A 222 -25.37 -11.43 -4.57
C GLY A 222 -26.58 -11.26 -5.49
N HIS A 223 -26.75 -10.07 -6.07
CA HIS A 223 -27.74 -9.77 -7.13
C HIS A 223 -27.44 -10.52 -8.45
N SER A 224 -26.22 -11.10 -8.58
CA SER A 224 -25.82 -11.99 -9.66
C SER A 224 -25.04 -13.19 -9.09
N PRO A 225 -25.56 -14.44 -9.20
CA PRO A 225 -24.95 -15.63 -8.61
C PRO A 225 -23.53 -15.92 -9.13
N ALA A 226 -23.26 -15.64 -10.41
CA ALA A 226 -21.99 -15.97 -11.05
C ALA A 226 -20.85 -15.01 -10.66
N ALA A 227 -21.13 -13.70 -10.55
CA ALA A 227 -20.14 -12.70 -10.14
C ALA A 227 -19.79 -12.88 -8.65
N ALA A 228 -20.79 -13.00 -7.79
CA ALA A 228 -20.60 -13.21 -6.35
C ALA A 228 -19.80 -14.49 -6.04
N GLN A 229 -19.99 -15.53 -6.84
CA GLN A 229 -19.26 -16.79 -6.69
C GLN A 229 -17.81 -16.72 -7.17
N ASN A 230 -17.54 -15.97 -8.24
CA ASN A 230 -16.17 -15.71 -8.68
C ASN A 230 -15.39 -14.84 -7.67
N ASP A 231 -16.03 -13.81 -7.13
CA ASP A 231 -15.40 -12.90 -6.15
C ASP A 231 -15.11 -13.62 -4.83
N SER A 232 -16.07 -14.41 -4.35
CA SER A 232 -15.93 -15.31 -3.19
C SER A 232 -14.72 -16.24 -3.35
N MET A 233 -14.60 -16.90 -4.50
CA MET A 233 -13.51 -17.83 -4.78
C MET A 233 -12.15 -17.11 -4.93
N MET A 234 -12.12 -15.94 -5.58
CA MET A 234 -10.89 -15.14 -5.68
C MET A 234 -10.41 -14.65 -4.31
N LYS A 235 -11.33 -14.27 -3.43
CA LYS A 235 -11.01 -13.82 -2.07
C LYS A 235 -10.41 -14.95 -1.23
N GLU A 236 -11.00 -16.15 -1.29
CA GLU A 236 -10.45 -17.33 -0.61
C GLU A 236 -9.08 -17.73 -1.17
N LEU A 237 -8.91 -17.72 -2.50
CA LEU A 237 -7.62 -17.98 -3.14
C LEU A 237 -6.54 -16.98 -2.72
N SER A 238 -6.87 -15.68 -2.71
CA SER A 238 -5.94 -14.63 -2.29
C SER A 238 -5.51 -14.80 -0.83
N ALA A 239 -6.45 -15.09 0.06
CA ALA A 239 -6.15 -15.33 1.47
C ALA A 239 -5.25 -16.56 1.64
N THR A 240 -5.57 -17.67 0.97
CA THR A 240 -4.82 -18.93 1.05
C THR A 240 -3.37 -18.77 0.55
N ARG A 241 -3.18 -18.05 -0.56
CA ARG A 241 -1.83 -17.75 -1.08
C ARG A 241 -1.04 -16.82 -0.16
N SER A 242 -1.69 -15.83 0.45
CA SER A 242 -1.03 -14.92 1.39
C SER A 242 -0.54 -15.68 2.62
N VAL A 243 -1.34 -16.63 3.12
CA VAL A 243 -0.97 -17.46 4.26
C VAL A 243 0.18 -18.41 3.93
N LEU A 244 0.18 -19.06 2.76
CA LEU A 244 1.32 -19.87 2.32
C LEU A 244 2.62 -19.07 2.30
N LYS A 245 2.56 -17.86 1.74
CA LYS A 245 3.70 -16.95 1.74
C LYS A 245 4.17 -16.61 3.15
N CYS A 246 3.25 -16.40 4.11
CA CYS A 246 3.63 -16.20 5.51
C CYS A 246 4.27 -17.45 6.15
N ILE A 247 3.78 -18.65 5.84
CA ILE A 247 4.36 -19.89 6.36
C ILE A 247 5.82 -20.01 5.92
N GLU A 248 6.09 -19.74 4.64
CA GLU A 248 7.45 -19.71 4.08
C GLU A 248 8.30 -18.58 4.70
N GLU A 249 7.79 -17.34 4.72
CA GLU A 249 8.54 -16.16 5.18
C GLU A 249 8.88 -16.16 6.68
N TYR A 250 8.09 -16.86 7.49
CA TYR A 250 8.23 -16.94 8.95
C TYR A 250 8.60 -18.36 9.45
N ASN A 251 8.95 -19.29 8.54
CA ASN A 251 9.33 -20.67 8.86
C ASN A 251 8.32 -21.42 9.75
N LEU A 252 7.03 -21.31 9.46
CA LEU A 252 5.96 -21.87 10.28
C LEU A 252 5.56 -23.31 9.90
N GLU A 253 6.31 -23.98 9.03
CA GLU A 253 5.91 -25.27 8.44
C GLU A 253 5.71 -26.38 9.49
N ALA A 254 6.48 -26.37 10.57
CA ALA A 254 6.38 -27.35 11.65
C ALA A 254 5.03 -27.26 12.39
N ASP A 255 4.58 -26.04 12.68
CA ASP A 255 3.35 -25.77 13.46
C ASP A 255 2.12 -25.58 12.56
N PHE A 256 2.35 -25.25 11.29
CA PHE A 256 1.31 -25.01 10.30
C PHE A 256 1.69 -25.53 8.91
N PRO A 257 1.43 -26.82 8.63
CA PRO A 257 1.84 -27.45 7.38
C PRO A 257 1.12 -26.84 6.16
N SER A 258 1.89 -26.60 5.10
CA SER A 258 1.44 -25.98 3.83
C SER A 258 0.62 -26.93 2.94
N SER A 259 0.81 -28.25 3.07
CA SER A 259 0.20 -29.28 2.19
C SER A 259 -1.33 -29.16 2.04
N PRO A 260 -2.13 -28.99 3.12
CA PRO A 260 -3.58 -28.82 2.99
C PRO A 260 -3.97 -27.53 2.25
N LEU A 261 -3.18 -26.47 2.37
CA LEU A 261 -3.42 -25.18 1.71
C LEU A 261 -3.13 -25.28 0.20
N HIS A 262 -2.06 -25.96 -0.20
CA HIS A 262 -1.78 -26.26 -1.61
C HIS A 262 -2.91 -27.08 -2.26
N LYS A 263 -3.40 -28.12 -1.56
CA LYS A 263 -4.55 -28.91 -2.02
C LYS A 263 -5.79 -28.03 -2.20
N ARG A 264 -6.03 -27.09 -1.28
CA ARG A 264 -7.17 -26.17 -1.38
C ARG A 264 -7.05 -25.21 -2.57
N ILE A 265 -5.88 -24.64 -2.82
CA ILE A 265 -5.64 -23.80 -4.00
C ILE A 265 -5.93 -24.58 -5.28
N PHE A 266 -5.42 -25.80 -5.40
CA PHE A 266 -5.67 -26.65 -6.57
C PHE A 266 -7.16 -26.92 -6.79
N GLN A 267 -7.92 -27.20 -5.72
CA GLN A 267 -9.38 -27.38 -5.81
C GLN A 267 -10.09 -26.12 -6.29
N LEU A 268 -9.72 -24.95 -5.76
CA LEU A 268 -10.31 -23.67 -6.14
C LEU A 268 -9.98 -23.29 -7.60
N GLU A 269 -8.75 -23.56 -8.06
CA GLU A 269 -8.34 -23.33 -9.45
C GLU A 269 -9.05 -24.29 -10.42
N LYS A 270 -9.18 -25.57 -10.06
CA LYS A 270 -9.93 -26.54 -10.86
C LYS A 270 -11.40 -26.13 -11.00
N ALA A 271 -12.04 -25.73 -9.89
CA ALA A 271 -13.42 -25.23 -9.90
C ALA A 271 -13.61 -23.98 -10.79
N LYS A 272 -12.58 -23.13 -10.92
CA LYS A 272 -12.56 -21.99 -11.86
C LYS A 272 -12.61 -22.44 -13.31
N LEU A 273 -11.77 -23.41 -13.66
CA LEU A 273 -11.60 -23.89 -15.04
C LEU A 273 -12.81 -24.68 -15.51
N ASP A 274 -13.37 -25.54 -14.66
CA ASP A 274 -14.55 -26.35 -14.98
C ASP A 274 -15.77 -25.46 -15.25
N LYS A 275 -15.92 -24.33 -14.54
CA LYS A 275 -16.98 -23.33 -14.81
C LYS A 275 -16.79 -22.53 -16.08
N LYS A 276 -15.55 -22.22 -16.46
CA LYS A 276 -15.24 -21.54 -17.72
C LYS A 276 -15.60 -22.43 -18.93
N ARG A 277 -15.51 -23.76 -18.76
CA ARG A 277 -15.93 -24.75 -19.76
C ARG A 277 -17.45 -24.91 -19.84
N THR A 278 -18.17 -24.94 -18.72
CA THR A 278 -19.63 -25.10 -18.73
C THR A 278 -20.40 -23.83 -19.13
N GLY A 279 -19.89 -22.63 -18.80
CA GLY A 279 -20.50 -21.35 -19.21
C GLY A 279 -20.37 -21.01 -20.71
N GLY A 280 -19.42 -21.63 -21.42
CA GLY A 280 -19.27 -21.49 -22.87
C GLY A 280 -20.25 -22.35 -23.68
N SER A 281 -20.88 -23.36 -23.07
CA SER A 281 -21.64 -24.39 -23.78
C SER A 281 -23.16 -24.13 -23.84
N MET A 282 -23.66 -23.03 -23.26
CA MET A 282 -25.10 -22.68 -23.29
C MET A 282 -25.50 -21.68 -24.38
N LYS A 283 -24.59 -21.25 -25.26
CA LYS A 283 -24.93 -20.48 -26.48
C LYS A 283 -24.94 -21.40 -27.70
N GLY A 284 -25.92 -22.29 -27.79
CA GLY A 284 -26.05 -23.12 -28.99
C GLY A 284 -27.07 -24.22 -28.86
N GLN A 285 -28.35 -23.87 -28.80
CA GLN A 285 -29.44 -24.59 -29.47
C GLN A 285 -30.79 -24.01 -29.03
N SER A 286 -31.23 -22.94 -29.69
CA SER A 286 -32.66 -22.75 -29.89
C SER A 286 -32.96 -23.26 -31.29
N LYS A 287 -33.44 -24.51 -31.38
CA LYS A 287 -34.00 -25.06 -32.61
C LYS A 287 -35.30 -24.31 -32.89
N ARG A 288 -35.31 -23.49 -33.96
CA ARG A 288 -36.55 -22.96 -34.57
C ARG A 288 -37.41 -24.15 -35.04
N PRO A 289 -38.71 -24.22 -34.72
CA PRO A 289 -39.64 -25.02 -35.49
C PRO A 289 -40.02 -24.27 -36.77
N ARG A 290 -39.92 -24.94 -37.92
CA ARG A 290 -40.58 -24.57 -39.17
C ARG A 290 -41.93 -25.27 -39.24
N GLY A 291 -42.95 -24.54 -39.68
CA GLY A 291 -44.27 -25.03 -40.08
C GLY A 291 -45.31 -23.97 -39.73
N SER A 292 -46.25 -23.60 -40.58
CA SER A 292 -46.55 -23.87 -41.99
C SER A 292 -47.44 -22.73 -42.45
#